data_AF-A0AAE9ACE0-F1
#
_entry.id   AF-A0AAE9ACE0-F1
#
_cell.length_a   1.000
_cell.length_b   1.000
_cell.length_c   1.000
_cell.angle_alpha   90.00
_cell.angle_beta   90.00
_cell.angle_gamma   90.00
#
_symmetry.space_group_name_H-M   'P 1'
#
loop_
_entity.id
_entity.type
_entity.pdbx_description
1 polymer ?
#
loop_
_entity_poly.entity_id
_entity_poly.type
_entity_poly.pdbx_seq_one_letter_code
_entity_poly.pdbx_strand_id
1 'polypeptide(L)'
;MSDLLKIDDKAILSVLLYQFLHGKSAYSSFKEFNKVVKDNFISRDDFKFWFDRFSSGKLDEEDDNLSISDMKKMLSDDKHRLKACIFFEYLKEIDKILIPEFCHEEVFVAYKRMSQVQLQELKETLLKLHHIESWYFPPIYPFDYHAIYNRFGPIEDGGARDLDIPNTNAYYKIIFGWDKTSMKKRIY
;
A
#
# COMPACT_ATOMS: atom_id res chain seq x y z
N MET A 1 22.24 8.04 17.26
CA MET A 1 22.15 6.65 16.79
C MET A 1 20.68 6.44 16.46
N SER A 2 20.34 6.73 15.21
CA SER A 2 19.01 6.66 14.64
C SER A 2 18.54 5.21 14.59
N ASP A 3 17.26 4.99 14.89
CA ASP A 3 16.55 3.70 14.88
C ASP A 3 16.55 3.03 13.51
N LEU A 4 17.72 2.52 13.09
CA LEU A 4 17.98 1.74 11.87
C LEU A 4 17.19 0.42 11.77
N LEU A 5 16.39 0.08 12.80
CA LEU A 5 15.94 -1.28 13.09
C LEU A 5 14.44 -1.56 12.92
N LYS A 6 13.70 -0.83 12.07
CA LYS A 6 12.32 -1.25 11.72
C LYS A 6 11.99 -1.25 10.23
N ILE A 7 12.97 -1.58 9.39
CA ILE A 7 12.69 -2.14 8.06
C ILE A 7 12.81 -3.66 8.17
N ASP A 8 12.02 -4.26 9.08
CA ASP A 8 11.92 -5.72 9.23
C ASP A 8 10.67 -6.28 8.54
N ASP A 9 10.05 -5.48 7.66
CA ASP A 9 9.05 -6.03 6.76
C ASP A 9 9.77 -6.63 5.53
N LYS A 10 9.82 -7.96 5.50
CA LYS A 10 10.33 -8.75 4.37
C LYS A 10 9.72 -8.31 3.03
N ALA A 11 8.51 -7.75 3.01
CA ALA A 11 7.90 -7.21 1.80
C ALA A 11 8.67 -5.99 1.26
N ILE A 12 9.11 -5.08 2.12
CA ILE A 12 9.83 -3.87 1.73
C ILE A 12 11.23 -4.21 1.22
N LEU A 13 11.95 -5.07 1.94
CA LEU A 13 13.24 -5.58 1.47
C LEU A 13 13.12 -6.26 0.10
N SER A 14 12.02 -6.98 -0.14
CA SER A 14 11.75 -7.60 -1.44
C SER A 14 11.52 -6.56 -2.54
N VAL A 15 10.81 -5.47 -2.26
CA VAL A 15 10.62 -4.36 -3.20
C VAL A 15 11.94 -3.62 -3.48
N LEU A 16 12.78 -3.40 -2.46
CA LEU A 16 14.11 -2.81 -2.64
C LEU A 16 15.00 -3.71 -3.51
N LEU A 17 15.03 -5.01 -3.21
CA LEU A 17 15.77 -6.01 -3.98
C LEU A 17 15.29 -6.09 -5.43
N TYR A 18 13.97 -6.06 -5.63
CA TYR A 18 13.36 -6.03 -6.96
C TYR A 18 13.82 -4.82 -7.77
N GLN A 19 13.85 -3.63 -7.17
CA GLN A 19 14.34 -2.42 -7.83
C GLN A 19 15.84 -2.48 -8.13
N PHE A 20 16.64 -3.06 -7.23
CA PHE A 20 18.08 -3.29 -7.46
C PHE A 20 18.31 -4.21 -8.67
N LEU A 21 17.56 -5.32 -8.75
CA LEU A 21 17.65 -6.27 -9.87
C LEU A 21 17.23 -5.68 -11.22
N HIS A 22 16.46 -4.59 -11.23
CA HIS A 22 16.13 -3.81 -12.43
C HIS A 22 17.28 -2.92 -12.92
N GLY A 23 18.44 -2.94 -12.26
CA GLY A 23 19.66 -2.27 -12.72
C GLY A 23 19.62 -0.74 -12.58
N LYS A 24 18.67 -0.20 -11.82
CA LYS A 24 18.60 1.24 -11.54
C LYS A 24 19.56 1.63 -10.41
N SER A 25 20.09 2.85 -10.48
CA SER A 25 20.92 3.37 -9.38
C SER A 25 20.10 3.54 -8.10
N ALA A 26 20.74 3.42 -6.94
CA ALA A 26 20.09 3.62 -5.65
C ALA A 26 19.34 4.96 -5.57
N TYR A 27 19.89 6.02 -6.14
CA TYR A 27 19.25 7.34 -6.18
C TYR A 27 17.97 7.36 -7.04
N SER A 28 18.02 6.78 -8.24
CA SER A 28 16.85 6.72 -9.13
C SER A 28 15.74 5.87 -8.51
N SER A 29 16.10 4.71 -7.96
CA SER A 29 15.17 3.80 -7.29
C SER A 29 14.57 4.45 -6.04
N PHE A 30 15.35 5.17 -5.24
CA PHE A 30 14.84 5.90 -4.07
C PHE A 30 13.79 6.95 -4.46
N LYS A 31 14.05 7.72 -5.53
CA LYS A 31 13.12 8.72 -6.03
C LYS A 31 11.79 8.09 -6.50
N GLU A 32 11.86 6.95 -7.18
CA GLU A 32 10.66 6.20 -7.59
C GLU A 32 9.93 5.59 -6.39
N PHE A 33 10.67 4.99 -5.48
CA PHE A 33 10.11 4.38 -4.27
C PHE A 33 9.36 5.40 -3.41
N ASN A 34 9.93 6.58 -3.16
CA ASN A 34 9.26 7.62 -2.35
C ASN A 34 7.99 8.16 -2.99
N LYS A 35 7.93 8.23 -4.32
CA LYS A 35 6.68 8.58 -5.03
C LYS A 35 5.56 7.57 -4.74
N VAL A 36 5.92 6.29 -4.64
CA VAL A 36 4.96 5.19 -4.49
C VAL A 36 4.57 4.93 -3.03
N VAL A 37 5.51 4.97 -2.08
CA VAL A 37 5.32 4.47 -0.71
C VAL A 37 5.06 5.58 0.34
N LYS A 38 5.06 6.87 -0.07
CA LYS A 38 5.08 8.13 0.72
C LYS A 38 6.47 8.62 1.13
N ASP A 39 6.56 9.94 1.31
CA ASP A 39 7.74 10.63 1.85
C ASP A 39 8.09 10.15 3.26
N ASN A 40 9.39 9.86 3.47
CA ASN A 40 10.04 9.51 4.73
C ASN A 40 9.78 8.10 5.29
N PHE A 41 9.27 7.15 4.50
CA PHE A 41 9.16 5.75 4.95
C PHE A 41 10.53 5.12 5.24
N ILE A 42 11.49 5.35 4.35
CA ILE A 42 12.88 4.93 4.47
C ILE A 42 13.76 6.15 4.21
N SER A 43 14.83 6.33 4.98
CA SER A 43 15.77 7.40 4.70
C SER A 43 16.55 7.09 3.42
N ARG A 44 17.07 8.13 2.76
CA ARG A 44 17.94 7.93 1.59
C ARG A 44 19.18 7.10 1.96
N ASP A 45 19.69 7.28 3.17
CA ASP A 45 20.88 6.61 3.66
C ASP A 45 20.60 5.12 3.91
N ASP A 46 19.46 4.78 4.52
CA ASP A 46 19.03 3.38 4.70
C ASP A 46 18.75 2.70 3.36
N PHE A 47 18.15 3.43 2.41
CA PHE A 47 17.91 2.92 1.07
C PHE A 47 19.22 2.59 0.35
N LYS A 48 20.19 3.51 0.42
CA LYS A 48 21.53 3.31 -0.16
C LYS A 48 22.25 2.16 0.53
N PHE A 49 22.17 2.07 1.85
CA PHE A 49 22.75 1.00 2.65
C PHE A 49 22.30 -0.38 2.13
N TRP A 50 21.00 -0.58 1.89
CA TRP A 50 20.49 -1.83 1.34
C TRP A 50 20.98 -2.11 -0.08
N PHE A 51 21.04 -1.10 -0.95
CA PHE A 51 21.56 -1.26 -2.32
C PHE A 51 23.05 -1.65 -2.33
N ASP A 52 23.86 -1.04 -1.46
CA ASP A 52 25.27 -1.40 -1.33
C ASP A 52 25.43 -2.85 -0.83
N ARG A 53 24.58 -3.29 0.10
CA ARG A 53 24.56 -4.71 0.53
C ARG A 53 24.18 -5.66 -0.59
N PHE A 54 23.14 -5.36 -1.36
CA PHE A 54 22.74 -6.19 -2.51
C PHE A 54 23.85 -6.30 -3.56
N SER A 55 24.59 -5.22 -3.80
CA SER A 55 25.75 -5.24 -4.69
C SER A 55 26.88 -6.15 -4.21
N SER A 56 26.93 -6.40 -2.89
CA SER A 56 27.87 -7.30 -2.24
C SER A 56 27.29 -8.70 -2.02
N GLY A 57 26.07 -8.98 -2.52
CA GLY A 57 25.42 -10.27 -2.41
C GLY A 57 24.70 -10.52 -1.08
N LYS A 58 24.47 -9.51 -0.23
CA LYS A 58 23.97 -9.74 1.12
C LYS A 58 22.54 -9.23 1.33
N LEU A 59 21.66 -10.03 1.95
CA LEU A 59 20.22 -9.74 2.04
C LEU A 59 19.67 -9.52 3.46
N ASP A 60 20.36 -9.97 4.49
CA ASP A 60 20.06 -9.72 5.90
C ASP A 60 21.30 -9.20 6.63
N GLU A 61 21.20 -8.94 7.92
CA GLU A 61 22.35 -8.54 8.74
C GLU A 61 23.32 -9.72 8.99
N GLU A 62 22.83 -10.97 8.88
CA GLU A 62 23.54 -12.22 9.10
C GLU A 62 24.25 -12.73 7.83
N ASP A 63 25.15 -11.89 7.32
CA ASP A 63 26.28 -12.22 6.42
C ASP A 63 26.20 -13.45 5.48
N ASP A 64 25.18 -13.53 4.63
CA ASP A 64 25.16 -14.48 3.51
C ASP A 64 25.74 -13.88 2.22
N ASN A 65 26.69 -14.59 1.58
CA ASN A 65 27.20 -14.28 0.23
C ASN A 65 26.31 -14.95 -0.84
N LEU A 66 25.26 -14.27 -1.28
CA LEU A 66 24.32 -14.75 -2.30
C LEU A 66 24.66 -14.25 -3.70
N SER A 67 24.42 -15.09 -4.70
CA SER A 67 24.51 -14.69 -6.10
C SER A 67 23.25 -13.94 -6.57
N ILE A 68 23.34 -13.27 -7.74
CA ILE A 68 22.16 -12.66 -8.40
C ILE A 68 21.09 -13.71 -8.68
N SER A 69 21.46 -14.96 -9.02
CA SER A 69 20.51 -16.05 -9.21
C SER A 69 19.76 -16.40 -7.94
N ASP A 70 20.45 -16.45 -6.80
CA ASP A 70 19.84 -16.75 -5.51
C ASP A 70 18.86 -15.64 -5.11
N MET A 71 19.26 -14.38 -5.29
CA MET A 71 18.39 -13.22 -5.07
C MET A 71 17.10 -13.28 -5.92
N LYS A 72 17.19 -13.64 -7.20
CA LYS A 72 16.01 -13.81 -8.08
C LYS A 72 15.10 -14.95 -7.62
N LYS A 73 15.70 -16.08 -7.21
CA LYS A 73 14.96 -17.23 -6.69
C LYS A 73 14.20 -16.87 -5.42
N MET A 74 14.81 -16.10 -4.51
CA MET A 74 14.16 -15.66 -3.27
C MET A 74 12.91 -14.79 -3.46
N LEU A 75 12.83 -14.02 -4.55
CA LEU A 75 11.62 -13.28 -4.90
C LEU A 75 10.51 -14.21 -5.44
N SER A 76 10.90 -15.34 -6.04
CA SER A 76 10.00 -16.27 -6.71
C SER A 76 9.47 -17.37 -5.78
N ASP A 77 10.24 -17.74 -4.75
CA ASP A 77 9.91 -18.83 -3.82
C ASP A 77 8.86 -18.43 -2.77
N ASP A 78 8.66 -17.13 -2.51
CA ASP A 78 7.64 -16.62 -1.59
C ASP A 78 6.57 -15.79 -2.31
N LYS A 79 5.35 -16.32 -2.35
CA LYS A 79 4.19 -15.68 -2.98
C LYS A 79 3.88 -14.29 -2.43
N HIS A 80 4.19 -13.98 -1.17
CA HIS A 80 3.91 -12.67 -0.58
C HIS A 80 4.94 -11.64 -1.04
N ARG A 81 6.22 -12.05 -1.16
CA ARG A 81 7.28 -11.20 -1.73
C ARG A 81 6.99 -10.87 -3.18
N LEU A 82 6.61 -11.87 -3.97
CA LEU A 82 6.22 -11.68 -5.36
C LEU A 82 5.00 -10.74 -5.48
N LYS A 83 3.97 -10.93 -4.65
CA LYS A 83 2.80 -10.04 -4.59
C LYS A 83 3.18 -8.61 -4.24
N ALA A 84 4.10 -8.39 -3.31
CA ALA A 84 4.57 -7.06 -2.95
C ALA A 84 5.26 -6.37 -4.13
N CYS A 85 6.11 -7.09 -4.88
CA CYS A 85 6.76 -6.55 -6.08
C CYS A 85 5.74 -6.21 -7.19
N ILE A 86 4.77 -7.10 -7.44
CA ILE A 86 3.69 -6.86 -8.41
C ILE A 86 2.86 -5.64 -8.00
N PHE A 87 2.51 -5.53 -6.72
CA PHE A 87 1.76 -4.41 -6.19
C PHE A 87 2.55 -3.10 -6.31
N PHE A 88 3.86 -3.11 -6.05
CA PHE A 88 4.73 -1.95 -6.24
C PHE A 88 4.77 -1.48 -7.69
N GLU A 89 4.94 -2.40 -8.66
CA GLU A 89 4.88 -2.05 -10.08
C GLU A 89 3.52 -1.52 -10.49
N TYR A 90 2.44 -2.12 -9.99
CA TYR A 90 1.09 -1.62 -10.21
C TYR A 90 0.90 -0.18 -9.69
N LEU A 91 1.38 0.12 -8.48
CA LEU A 91 1.33 1.49 -7.94
C LEU A 91 2.19 2.47 -8.74
N LYS A 92 3.35 2.04 -9.26
CA LYS A 92 4.19 2.84 -10.15
C LYS A 92 3.50 3.15 -11.48
N GLU A 93 2.75 2.21 -12.05
CA GLU A 93 1.93 2.47 -13.23
C GLU A 93 0.75 3.39 -12.92
N ILE A 94 0.12 3.25 -11.75
CA ILE A 94 -0.90 4.20 -11.28
C ILE A 94 -0.32 5.61 -11.14
N ASP A 95 0.86 5.78 -10.52
CA ASP A 95 1.50 7.09 -10.36
C ASP A 95 1.70 7.78 -11.72
N LYS A 96 2.06 7.03 -12.76
CA LYS A 96 2.15 7.53 -14.13
C LYS A 96 0.81 7.93 -14.73
N ILE A 97 -0.27 7.23 -14.39
CA ILE A 97 -1.63 7.48 -14.90
C ILE A 97 -2.32 8.61 -14.14
N LEU A 98 -1.96 8.82 -12.87
CA LEU A 98 -2.40 9.96 -12.06
C LEU A 98 -1.66 11.26 -12.44
N ILE A 99 -0.65 11.20 -13.31
CA ILE A 99 -0.27 12.34 -14.14
C ILE A 99 -1.46 12.59 -15.10
N PRO A 100 -2.12 13.76 -15.09
CA PRO A 100 -3.54 13.90 -15.46
C PRO A 100 -3.93 13.66 -16.93
N GLU A 101 -3.09 13.06 -17.76
CA GLU A 101 -3.26 13.16 -19.21
C GLU A 101 -3.94 11.96 -19.89
N PHE A 102 -3.81 10.69 -19.46
CA PHE A 102 -4.52 9.60 -20.15
C PHE A 102 -4.79 8.36 -19.27
N CYS A 103 -6.02 8.22 -18.76
CA CYS A 103 -6.50 6.95 -18.21
C CYS A 103 -6.90 6.00 -19.34
N HIS A 104 -6.09 4.98 -19.63
CA HIS A 104 -6.49 3.83 -20.45
C HIS A 104 -7.58 3.02 -19.74
N GLU A 105 -8.66 2.68 -20.47
CA GLU A 105 -9.87 2.03 -19.97
C GLU A 105 -9.57 0.68 -19.28
N GLU A 106 -8.62 -0.10 -19.78
CA GLU A 106 -8.24 -1.39 -19.19
C GLU A 106 -7.58 -1.25 -17.81
N VAL A 107 -6.73 -0.23 -17.64
CA VAL A 107 -6.10 0.06 -16.35
C VAL A 107 -7.15 0.60 -15.38
N PHE A 108 -8.07 1.43 -15.85
CA PHE A 108 -9.22 1.87 -15.05
C PHE A 108 -10.09 0.69 -14.59
N VAL A 109 -10.32 -0.32 -15.43
CA VAL A 109 -11.08 -1.53 -15.07
C VAL A 109 -10.31 -2.41 -14.07
N ALA A 110 -9.02 -2.65 -14.27
CA ALA A 110 -8.18 -3.39 -13.33
C ALA A 110 -8.12 -2.68 -11.96
N TYR A 111 -8.00 -1.35 -11.99
CA TYR A 111 -8.05 -0.50 -10.82
C TYR A 111 -9.37 -0.61 -10.09
N LYS A 112 -10.49 -0.43 -10.80
CA LYS A 112 -11.83 -0.52 -10.23
C LYS A 112 -12.08 -1.89 -9.57
N ARG A 113 -11.54 -2.97 -10.13
CA ARG A 113 -11.60 -4.31 -9.53
C ARG A 113 -10.78 -4.41 -8.25
N MET A 114 -9.55 -3.90 -8.24
CA MET A 114 -8.70 -3.90 -7.04
C MET A 114 -9.26 -3.03 -5.91
N SER A 115 -9.81 -1.85 -6.23
CA SER A 115 -10.47 -1.00 -5.23
C SER A 115 -11.72 -1.66 -4.65
N GLN A 116 -12.49 -2.41 -5.45
CA GLN A 116 -13.65 -3.17 -4.96
C GLN A 116 -13.28 -4.30 -3.99
N VAL A 117 -12.16 -4.99 -4.21
CA VAL A 117 -11.64 -6.01 -3.28
C VAL A 117 -11.21 -5.35 -1.98
N GLN A 118 -10.43 -4.26 -2.05
CA GLN A 118 -9.99 -3.51 -0.87
C GLN A 118 -11.18 -2.94 -0.07
N LEU A 119 -12.23 -2.45 -0.74
CA LEU A 119 -13.45 -1.96 -0.08
C LEU A 119 -14.19 -3.07 0.67
N GLN A 120 -14.19 -4.30 0.16
CA GLN A 120 -14.79 -5.44 0.87
C GLN A 120 -13.97 -5.83 2.09
N GLU A 121 -12.66 -6.00 1.90
CA GLU A 121 -11.75 -6.36 2.98
C GLU A 121 -11.79 -5.30 4.09
N LEU A 122 -11.85 -4.01 3.71
CA LEU A 122 -12.07 -2.91 4.64
C LEU A 122 -13.38 -3.09 5.39
N LYS A 123 -14.51 -3.25 4.70
CA LYS A 123 -15.82 -3.43 5.35
C LYS A 123 -15.81 -4.59 6.35
N GLU A 124 -15.31 -5.75 5.95
CA GLU A 124 -15.22 -6.93 6.82
C GLU A 124 -14.30 -6.71 8.01
N THR A 125 -13.18 -6.01 7.80
CA THR A 125 -12.22 -5.68 8.85
C THR A 125 -12.85 -4.71 9.86
N LEU A 126 -13.57 -3.69 9.39
CA LEU A 126 -14.27 -2.73 10.26
C LEU A 126 -15.33 -3.40 11.14
N LEU A 127 -16.09 -4.35 10.58
CA LEU A 127 -17.09 -5.11 11.33
C LEU A 127 -16.48 -5.99 12.43
N LYS A 128 -15.23 -6.44 12.26
CA LYS A 128 -14.49 -7.23 13.26
C LYS A 128 -13.88 -6.37 14.37
N LEU A 129 -13.55 -5.11 14.07
CA LEU A 129 -12.80 -4.21 14.95
C LEU A 129 -13.71 -3.31 15.81
N HIS A 130 -14.64 -3.89 16.57
CA HIS A 130 -15.64 -3.14 17.36
C HIS A 130 -15.06 -2.30 18.53
N HIS A 131 -13.78 -2.47 18.87
CA HIS A 131 -13.08 -1.73 19.93
C HIS A 131 -12.43 -0.42 19.46
N ILE A 132 -12.39 -0.15 18.16
CA ILE A 132 -11.75 1.06 17.61
C ILE A 132 -12.69 2.26 17.71
N GLU A 133 -12.21 3.38 18.25
CA GLU A 133 -13.00 4.62 18.36
C GLU A 133 -12.84 5.55 17.16
N SER A 134 -11.67 5.59 16.53
CA SER A 134 -11.42 6.37 15.32
C SER A 134 -10.24 5.84 14.51
N TRP A 135 -10.26 6.07 13.20
CA TRP A 135 -9.19 5.67 12.29
C TRP A 135 -9.15 6.57 11.06
N TYR A 136 -7.95 6.87 10.55
CA TYR A 136 -7.69 7.61 9.33
C TYR A 136 -6.88 6.76 8.35
N PHE A 137 -7.25 6.78 7.07
CA PHE A 137 -6.51 6.12 5.99
C PHE A 137 -6.38 7.04 4.76
N PRO A 138 -5.37 6.79 3.90
CA PRO A 138 -5.19 7.52 2.64
C PRO A 138 -6.46 7.46 1.76
N PRO A 139 -6.62 8.39 0.80
CA PRO A 139 -7.81 8.42 -0.02
C PRO A 139 -7.86 7.17 -0.90
N ILE A 140 -9.05 6.55 -0.98
CA ILE A 140 -9.31 5.44 -1.91
C ILE A 140 -9.59 6.07 -3.27
N TYR A 141 -8.53 6.39 -4.01
CA TYR A 141 -8.65 6.83 -5.40
C TYR A 141 -8.79 5.62 -6.33
N PRO A 142 -9.29 5.79 -7.58
CA PRO A 142 -10.38 6.71 -7.86
C PRO A 142 -11.65 6.25 -7.12
N PHE A 143 -12.44 7.22 -6.69
CA PHE A 143 -13.71 7.02 -6.02
C PHE A 143 -14.71 6.30 -6.93
N ASP A 144 -14.83 4.98 -6.81
CA ASP A 144 -15.96 4.25 -7.37
C ASP A 144 -17.19 4.48 -6.48
N TYR A 145 -17.85 5.62 -6.68
CA TYR A 145 -19.04 6.03 -5.94
C TYR A 145 -20.14 4.96 -5.96
N HIS A 146 -20.29 4.24 -7.08
CA HIS A 146 -21.25 3.15 -7.20
C HIS A 146 -20.87 1.93 -6.36
N ALA A 147 -19.60 1.52 -6.37
CA ALA A 147 -19.15 0.42 -5.50
C ALA A 147 -19.30 0.77 -4.02
N ILE A 148 -18.92 2.00 -3.62
CA ILE A 148 -19.08 2.46 -2.24
C ILE A 148 -20.56 2.49 -1.85
N TYR A 149 -21.43 3.05 -2.71
CA TYR A 149 -22.88 3.07 -2.50
C TYR A 149 -23.45 1.66 -2.30
N ASN A 150 -23.09 0.72 -3.19
CA ASN A 150 -23.57 -0.66 -3.11
C ASN A 150 -23.07 -1.39 -1.85
N ARG A 151 -21.90 -1.02 -1.31
CA ARG A 151 -21.28 -1.75 -0.18
C ARG A 151 -21.62 -1.15 1.18
N PHE A 152 -21.64 0.18 1.29
CA PHE A 152 -21.77 0.93 2.53
C PHE A 152 -23.11 1.69 2.64
N GLY A 153 -23.94 1.68 1.60
CA GLY A 153 -25.24 2.34 1.61
C GLY A 153 -25.21 3.78 1.08
N PRO A 154 -26.37 4.48 1.16
CA PRO A 154 -26.57 5.78 0.53
C PRO A 154 -25.66 6.88 1.07
N ILE A 155 -25.40 7.87 0.21
CA ILE A 155 -24.50 9.00 0.48
C ILE A 155 -25.28 10.11 1.19
N GLU A 156 -24.93 10.42 2.44
CA GLU A 156 -25.38 11.66 3.09
C GLU A 156 -24.56 12.86 2.62
N ASP A 157 -25.13 14.07 2.77
CA ASP A 157 -24.45 15.33 2.45
C ASP A 157 -23.06 15.40 3.10
N GLY A 158 -22.04 15.72 2.30
CA GLY A 158 -20.65 15.80 2.73
C GLY A 158 -19.85 14.49 2.63
N GLY A 159 -20.38 13.44 1.99
CA GLY A 159 -19.62 12.21 1.72
C GLY A 159 -19.50 11.28 2.94
N ALA A 160 -20.33 11.49 3.96
CA ALA A 160 -20.38 10.68 5.16
C ALA A 160 -21.29 9.45 5.00
N ARG A 161 -20.96 8.35 5.69
CA ARG A 161 -21.71 7.09 5.75
C ARG A 161 -21.75 6.57 7.17
N ASP A 162 -22.86 6.00 7.55
CA ASP A 162 -22.99 5.31 8.83
C ASP A 162 -22.97 3.79 8.55
N LEU A 163 -22.00 3.08 9.14
CA LEU A 163 -21.84 1.63 9.04
C LEU A 163 -22.15 1.01 10.41
N ASP A 164 -23.27 0.30 10.49
CA ASP A 164 -23.69 -0.41 11.70
C ASP A 164 -22.65 -1.42 12.19
N ILE A 165 -22.41 -1.42 13.50
CA ILE A 165 -21.63 -2.45 14.17
C ILE A 165 -22.59 -3.53 14.67
N PRO A 166 -22.56 -4.75 14.11
CA PRO A 166 -23.52 -5.81 14.43
C PRO A 166 -23.55 -6.11 15.93
N ASN A 167 -24.74 -6.34 16.46
CA ASN A 167 -24.99 -6.68 17.86
C ASN A 167 -24.54 -5.60 18.87
N THR A 168 -24.48 -4.33 18.45
CA THR A 168 -24.18 -3.19 19.33
C THR A 168 -25.12 -2.02 19.04
N ASN A 169 -25.20 -1.05 19.97
CA ASN A 169 -25.91 0.22 19.75
C ASN A 169 -24.99 1.30 19.14
N ALA A 170 -24.05 0.90 18.28
CA ALA A 170 -23.03 1.79 17.75
C ALA A 170 -22.84 1.60 16.25
N TYR A 171 -22.34 2.65 15.61
CA TYR A 171 -22.06 2.68 14.18
C TYR A 171 -20.74 3.42 13.93
N TYR A 172 -20.15 3.19 12.77
CA TYR A 172 -19.00 3.94 12.28
C TYR A 172 -19.45 5.02 11.30
N LYS A 173 -19.20 6.29 11.64
CA LYS A 173 -19.30 7.40 10.69
C LYS A 173 -18.03 7.45 9.84
N ILE A 174 -18.13 7.06 8.59
CA ILE A 174 -17.06 7.00 7.60
C ILE A 174 -17.21 8.20 6.67
N ILE A 175 -16.16 9.01 6.52
CA ILE A 175 -16.13 10.17 5.62
C ILE A 175 -15.05 9.89 4.59
N PHE A 176 -15.47 9.76 3.34
CA PHE A 176 -14.61 9.57 2.19
C PHE A 176 -14.22 10.94 1.59
N GLY A 177 -13.10 11.50 2.05
CA GLY A 177 -12.57 12.78 1.58
C GLY A 177 -11.55 12.62 0.44
N TRP A 178 -11.37 13.68 -0.34
CA TRP A 178 -10.44 13.70 -1.48
C TRP A 178 -8.97 13.49 -1.05
N ASP A 179 -8.61 13.97 0.15
CA ASP A 179 -7.26 13.89 0.73
C ASP A 179 -7.10 12.73 1.73
N LYS A 180 -8.20 12.26 2.33
CA LYS A 180 -8.19 11.18 3.33
C LYS A 180 -9.58 10.60 3.53
N THR A 181 -9.62 9.34 3.95
CA THR A 181 -10.84 8.76 4.52
C THR A 181 -10.70 8.68 6.03
N SER A 182 -11.75 9.09 6.75
CA SER A 182 -11.79 9.03 8.21
C SER A 182 -12.96 8.20 8.68
N MET A 183 -12.78 7.48 9.78
CA MET A 183 -13.80 6.69 10.45
C MET A 183 -13.86 7.10 11.92
N LYS A 184 -15.07 7.27 12.44
CA LYS A 184 -15.28 7.54 13.87
C LYS A 184 -16.47 6.74 14.39
N LYS A 185 -16.26 5.97 15.45
CA LYS A 185 -17.33 5.26 16.15
C LYS A 185 -18.26 6.28 16.82
N ARG A 186 -19.55 6.01 16.72
CA ARG A 186 -20.62 6.75 17.37
C ARG A 186 -21.59 5.75 18.00
N ILE A 187 -22.27 6.19 19.03
CA ILE A 187 -23.39 5.47 19.64
C ILE A 187 -24.64 6.19 19.13
N TYR A 188 -25.68 5.43 18.82
CA TYR A 188 -26.98 5.97 18.46
C TYR A 188 -27.53 6.92 19.53
#